data_AF-A0A915JUQ6-F1
#
_entry.id   AF-A0A915JUQ6-F1
#
_cell.length_a   1.000
_cell.length_b   1.000
_cell.length_c   1.000
_cell.angle_alpha   90.00
_cell.angle_beta   90.00
_cell.angle_gamma   90.00
#
_symmetry.space_group_name_H-M   'P 1'
#
loop_
_entity.id
_entity.type
_entity.pdbx_description
1 polymer ?
#
loop_
_entity_poly.entity_id
_entity_poly.type
_entity_poly.pdbx_seq_one_letter_code
_entity_poly.pdbx_strand_id
1 'polypeptide(L)'
;MESAYSVCLSGGYEDDVDFGTMFTYTGEGGRDLRGTKTTPKNLRTAPQSRDQILSKGNAALVKSIETKNPVRVVRGYKLNNKYAPETGYRYDGLYTVEKSWQANGLSGFKVFRFAFKRVDGQVDLPQI
;
A
#
# COMPACT_ATOMS: atom_id res chain seq x y z
N MET A 1 -15.00 -2.48 -13.54
CA MET A 1 -14.22 -2.61 -12.30
C MET A 1 -14.14 -1.25 -11.66
N GLU A 2 -14.43 -1.15 -10.37
CA GLU A 2 -14.43 0.13 -9.64
C GLU A 2 -13.00 0.53 -9.23
N SER A 3 -12.78 1.84 -9.02
CA SER A 3 -11.54 2.37 -8.46
C SER A 3 -11.40 2.01 -6.98
N ALA A 4 -10.19 2.09 -6.43
CA ALA A 4 -9.96 1.89 -5.01
C ALA A 4 -10.52 3.07 -4.21
N TYR A 5 -11.09 2.78 -3.03
CA TYR A 5 -11.65 3.81 -2.14
C TYR A 5 -10.69 4.21 -1.01
N SER A 6 -9.85 3.27 -0.56
CA SER A 6 -8.91 3.49 0.53
C SER A 6 -7.74 2.51 0.50
N VAL A 7 -6.59 2.95 1.02
CA VAL A 7 -5.42 2.10 1.29
C VAL A 7 -4.90 2.34 2.70
N CYS A 8 -4.13 1.39 3.22
CA CYS A 8 -3.52 1.51 4.54
C CYS A 8 -2.01 1.21 4.51
N LEU A 9 -1.21 2.18 4.93
CA LEU A 9 0.24 2.04 5.14
C LEU A 9 0.48 1.52 6.56
N SER A 10 0.85 0.24 6.70
CA SER A 10 0.99 -0.44 8.00
C SER A 10 2.35 -1.10 8.23
N GLY A 11 3.34 -0.85 7.37
CA GLY A 11 4.66 -1.51 7.44
C GLY A 11 4.63 -2.99 7.03
N GLY A 12 3.61 -3.42 6.27
CA GLY A 12 3.45 -4.80 5.83
C GLY A 12 4.22 -5.17 4.56
N TYR A 13 4.81 -4.18 3.89
CA TYR A 13 5.61 -4.33 2.67
C TYR A 13 6.89 -3.51 2.83
N GLU A 14 8.02 -4.19 2.71
CA GLU A 14 9.37 -3.62 2.82
C GLU A 14 9.72 -2.66 1.66
N ASP A 15 9.00 -2.77 0.55
CA ASP A 15 9.18 -1.97 -0.66
C ASP A 15 8.48 -0.58 -0.59
N ASP A 16 7.67 -0.32 0.44
CA ASP A 16 6.96 0.94 0.59
C ASP A 16 7.92 2.09 0.96
N VAL A 17 7.77 3.24 0.30
CA VAL A 17 8.56 4.45 0.57
C VAL A 17 7.60 5.60 0.82
N ASP A 18 7.70 6.24 1.99
CA ASP A 18 6.73 7.26 2.42
C ASP A 18 7.42 8.59 2.76
N PHE A 19 7.06 9.62 1.99
CA PHE A 19 7.48 11.01 2.17
C PHE A 19 6.32 11.90 2.66
N GLY A 20 5.27 11.30 3.24
CA GLY A 20 4.11 12.01 3.76
C GLY A 20 3.15 12.43 2.65
N THR A 21 3.45 13.53 1.96
CA THR A 21 2.60 14.06 0.87
C THR A 21 2.71 13.25 -0.43
N MET A 22 3.74 12.41 -0.53
CA MET A 22 3.92 11.46 -1.63
C MET A 22 4.43 10.14 -1.05
N PHE A 23 4.01 9.03 -1.64
CA PHE A 23 4.54 7.73 -1.28
C PHE A 23 4.45 6.74 -2.44
N THR A 24 5.25 5.69 -2.37
CA THR A 24 5.13 4.51 -3.22
C THR A 24 4.51 3.40 -2.41
N TYR A 25 3.40 2.85 -2.91
CA TYR A 25 2.65 1.76 -2.31
C TYR A 25 2.85 0.48 -3.10
N THR A 26 3.11 -0.61 -2.39
CA THR A 26 3.26 -1.95 -2.98
C THR A 26 1.90 -2.63 -3.07
N GLY A 27 1.62 -3.20 -4.23
CA GLY A 27 0.39 -3.93 -4.50
C GLY A 27 0.20 -5.13 -3.57
N GLU A 28 -1.00 -5.69 -3.58
CA GLU A 28 -1.33 -6.88 -2.79
C GLU A 28 -0.95 -8.18 -3.51
N GLY A 29 -0.90 -9.27 -2.73
CA GLY A 29 -0.65 -10.61 -3.23
C GLY A 29 0.84 -10.92 -3.40
N GLY A 30 1.13 -12.02 -4.11
CA GLY A 30 2.49 -12.56 -4.22
C GLY A 30 2.91 -13.43 -3.00
N ARG A 31 1.98 -13.75 -2.10
CA ARG A 31 2.24 -14.43 -0.82
C ARG A 31 1.52 -15.78 -0.75
N ASP A 32 2.10 -16.75 -0.05
CA ASP A 32 1.39 -17.96 0.36
C ASP A 32 0.88 -17.81 1.79
N LEU A 33 -0.43 -17.61 1.92
CA LEU A 33 -1.09 -17.36 3.20
C LEU A 33 -1.71 -18.63 3.81
N ARG A 34 -1.59 -19.79 3.15
CA ARG A 34 -2.28 -21.04 3.52
C ARG A 34 -1.73 -21.72 4.78
N GLY A 35 -0.75 -21.11 5.45
CA GLY A 35 -0.04 -21.72 6.58
C GLY A 35 0.81 -22.91 6.12
N THR A 36 1.60 -23.48 7.03
CA THR A 36 2.33 -24.73 6.78
C THR A 36 1.61 -25.91 7.43
N LYS A 37 1.95 -27.16 7.06
CA LYS A 37 1.43 -28.35 7.76
C LYS A 37 1.72 -28.32 9.27
N THR A 38 2.82 -27.69 9.67
CA THR A 38 3.24 -27.52 11.07
C THR A 38 2.59 -26.31 11.76
N THR A 39 2.16 -25.31 10.99
CA THR A 39 1.52 -24.08 11.50
C THR A 39 0.36 -23.69 10.56
N PRO A 40 -0.80 -24.35 10.67
CA PRO A 40 -1.92 -24.22 9.72
C PRO A 40 -2.70 -22.90 9.86
N LYS A 41 -2.19 -21.91 10.59
CA LYS A 41 -2.84 -20.60 10.70
C LYS A 41 -2.82 -19.94 9.33
N ASN A 42 -4.00 -19.53 8.85
CA ASN A 42 -4.11 -18.55 7.78
C ASN A 42 -3.30 -17.32 8.17
N LEU A 43 -2.12 -17.19 7.55
CA LEU A 43 -1.22 -16.09 7.83
C LEU A 43 -1.90 -14.82 7.30
N ARG A 44 -1.96 -13.78 8.14
CA ARG A 44 -2.41 -12.45 7.68
C ARG A 44 -1.35 -11.81 6.76
N THR A 45 -0.09 -12.21 6.93
CA THR A 45 1.08 -11.76 6.17
C THR A 45 2.08 -12.90 6.04
N ALA A 46 2.74 -13.02 4.90
CA ALA A 46 3.87 -13.92 4.67
C ALA A 46 4.88 -13.20 3.76
N PRO A 47 6.15 -13.63 3.71
CA PRO A 47 7.09 -13.15 2.69
C PRO A 47 6.53 -13.38 1.28
N GLN A 48 7.01 -12.57 0.33
CA GLN A 48 6.70 -12.79 -1.08
C GLN A 48 7.27 -14.14 -1.53
N SER A 49 6.48 -14.92 -2.26
CA SER A 49 6.81 -16.27 -2.74
C SER A 49 6.55 -16.45 -4.24
N ARG A 50 6.04 -15.43 -4.93
CA ARG A 50 5.78 -15.39 -6.37
C ARG A 50 5.49 -13.97 -6.83
N ASP A 51 5.54 -13.76 -8.14
CA ASP A 51 5.14 -12.52 -8.78
C ASP A 51 3.69 -12.15 -8.43
N GLN A 52 3.48 -10.86 -8.19
CA GLN A 52 2.14 -10.29 -8.08
C GLN A 52 1.46 -10.27 -9.45
N ILE A 53 0.12 -10.32 -9.40
CA ILE A 53 -0.73 -10.26 -10.59
C ILE A 53 -1.63 -9.03 -10.54
N LEU A 54 -2.00 -8.52 -11.72
CA LEU A 54 -2.90 -7.38 -11.84
C LEU A 54 -4.35 -7.84 -11.68
N SER A 55 -4.77 -8.04 -10.43
CA SER A 55 -6.14 -8.43 -10.07
C SER A 55 -6.57 -7.72 -8.79
N LYS A 56 -7.86 -7.76 -8.47
CA LYS A 56 -8.42 -7.25 -7.21
C LYS A 56 -7.93 -5.81 -6.90
N GLY A 57 -7.30 -5.59 -5.75
CA GLY A 57 -6.83 -4.27 -5.33
C GLY A 57 -5.83 -3.65 -6.29
N ASN A 58 -4.95 -4.45 -6.90
CA ASN A 58 -3.98 -3.94 -7.87
C ASN A 58 -4.67 -3.39 -9.12
N ALA A 59 -5.69 -4.08 -9.62
CA ALA A 59 -6.46 -3.63 -10.77
C ALA A 59 -7.35 -2.42 -10.44
N ALA A 60 -7.92 -2.36 -9.23
CA ALA A 60 -8.65 -1.19 -8.74
C ALA A 60 -7.74 0.05 -8.60
N LEU A 61 -6.49 -0.13 -8.16
CA LEU A 61 -5.50 0.96 -8.10
C LEU A 61 -5.07 1.43 -9.49
N VAL A 62 -4.92 0.53 -10.47
CA VAL A 62 -4.73 0.92 -11.88
C VAL A 62 -5.91 1.75 -12.37
N LYS A 63 -7.15 1.33 -12.08
CA LYS A 63 -8.35 2.12 -12.45
C LYS A 63 -8.40 3.48 -11.75
N SER A 64 -7.80 3.61 -10.58
CA SER A 64 -7.72 4.88 -9.84
C SER A 64 -6.79 5.89 -10.53
N ILE A 65 -5.83 5.42 -11.33
CA ILE A 65 -4.97 6.29 -12.16
C ILE A 65 -5.81 6.98 -13.25
N GLU A 66 -6.67 6.22 -13.91
CA GLU A 66 -7.52 6.72 -15.00
C GLU A 66 -8.61 7.67 -14.49
N THR A 67 -9.26 7.30 -13.38
CA THR A 67 -10.39 8.06 -12.85
C THR A 67 -9.96 9.29 -12.06
N LYS A 68 -8.74 9.30 -11.51
CA LYS A 68 -8.24 10.33 -10.59
C LYS A 68 -9.15 10.57 -9.39
N ASN A 69 -10.01 9.59 -9.07
CA ASN A 69 -10.83 9.62 -7.89
C ASN A 69 -9.93 9.62 -6.64
N PRO A 70 -10.18 10.51 -5.66
CA PRO A 70 -9.38 10.54 -4.45
C PRO A 70 -9.54 9.25 -3.62
N VAL A 71 -8.41 8.72 -3.18
CA VAL A 71 -8.28 7.52 -2.34
C VAL A 71 -7.96 7.95 -0.91
N ARG A 72 -8.72 7.44 0.07
CA ARG A 72 -8.43 7.69 1.49
C ARG A 72 -7.16 6.95 1.92
N VAL A 73 -6.25 7.65 2.57
CA VAL A 73 -5.01 7.05 3.10
C VAL A 73 -5.06 7.01 4.62
N VAL A 74 -4.77 5.83 5.17
CA VAL A 74 -4.67 5.59 6.61
C VAL A 74 -3.25 5.09 6.93
N ARG A 75 -2.57 5.72 7.89
CA ARG A 75 -1.27 5.27 8.39
C ARG A 75 -1.44 4.55 9.73
N GLY A 76 -0.78 3.41 9.88
CA GLY A 76 -0.73 2.63 11.12
C GLY A 76 0.60 2.82 11.84
N TYR A 77 0.60 2.70 13.17
CA TYR A 77 1.79 2.91 14.01
C TYR A 77 2.98 2.00 13.67
N LYS A 78 2.72 0.83 13.07
CA LYS A 78 3.76 -0.13 12.65
C LYS A 78 4.51 0.27 11.37
N LEU A 79 4.13 1.36 10.72
CA LEU A 79 4.86 1.88 9.55
C LEU A 79 6.28 2.34 9.92
N ASN A 80 6.53 2.64 11.20
CA ASN A 80 7.86 2.90 11.77
C ASN A 80 8.67 3.97 11.02
N ASN A 81 8.03 5.08 10.69
CA ASN A 81 8.64 6.27 10.10
C ASN A 81 8.04 7.53 10.76
N LYS A 82 8.60 8.71 10.46
CA LYS A 82 8.15 10.00 11.03
C LYS A 82 6.71 10.43 10.70
N TYR A 83 6.03 9.73 9.77
CA TYR A 83 4.64 10.00 9.41
C TYR A 83 3.67 9.02 10.09
N ALA A 84 4.17 7.93 10.66
CA ALA A 84 3.36 6.97 11.40
C ALA A 84 2.81 7.61 12.69
N PRO A 85 1.55 7.33 13.09
CA PRO A 85 1.08 7.74 14.41
C PRO A 85 1.79 6.95 15.51
N GLU A 86 1.91 7.52 16.72
CA GLU A 86 2.51 6.82 17.87
C GLU A 86 1.72 5.55 18.25
N THR A 87 0.38 5.59 18.09
CA THR A 87 -0.51 4.47 18.39
C THR A 87 -1.62 4.33 17.35
N GLY A 88 -2.13 3.11 17.20
CA GLY A 88 -3.32 2.83 16.40
C GLY A 88 -3.18 3.16 14.91
N TYR A 89 -4.26 3.72 14.35
CA TYR A 89 -4.38 4.09 12.95
C TYR A 89 -4.91 5.52 12.84
N ARG A 90 -4.36 6.30 11.91
CA ARG A 90 -4.77 7.69 11.66
C ARG A 90 -5.11 7.88 10.19
N TYR A 91 -6.25 8.53 9.94
CA TYR A 91 -6.62 8.99 8.61
C TYR A 91 -5.81 10.24 8.25
N ASP A 92 -5.09 10.19 7.13
CA ASP A 92 -4.14 11.24 6.72
C ASP A 92 -4.58 12.00 5.45
N GLY A 93 -5.85 11.82 5.07
CA GLY A 93 -6.49 12.57 4.00
C GLY A 93 -6.65 11.80 2.71
N LEU A 94 -6.92 12.57 1.66
CA LEU A 94 -7.17 12.12 0.31
C LEU A 94 -5.92 12.25 -0.56
N TYR A 95 -5.69 11.22 -1.37
CA TYR A 95 -4.57 11.14 -2.31
C TYR A 95 -5.05 10.66 -3.67
N THR A 96 -4.37 11.05 -4.74
CA THR A 96 -4.56 10.53 -6.09
C THR A 96 -3.49 9.48 -6.41
N VAL A 97 -3.85 8.50 -7.24
CA VAL A 97 -2.88 7.54 -7.79
C VAL A 97 -2.34 8.11 -9.10
N GLU A 98 -1.04 8.34 -9.15
CA GLU A 98 -0.42 9.05 -10.28
C GLU A 98 0.04 8.11 -11.39
N LYS A 99 0.67 7.00 -11.01
CA LYS A 99 1.19 6.01 -11.95
C LYS A 99 1.39 4.66 -11.27
N SER A 100 1.48 3.62 -12.09
CA SER A 100 1.86 2.28 -11.66
C SER A 100 2.98 1.73 -12.53
N TRP A 101 3.83 0.88 -11.97
CA TRP A 101 4.83 0.11 -12.71
C TRP A 101 5.07 -1.23 -12.02
N GLN A 102 5.68 -2.16 -12.75
CA GLN A 102 6.15 -3.41 -12.18
C GLN A 102 7.66 -3.30 -11.92
N ALA A 103 8.11 -3.77 -10.77
CA ALA A 103 9.51 -3.79 -10.39
C ALA A 103 9.85 -5.11 -9.68
N ASN A 104 11.12 -5.48 -9.65
CA ASN A 104 11.58 -6.53 -8.75
C ASN A 104 11.53 -5.98 -7.32
N GLY A 105 10.75 -6.63 -6.46
CA GLY A 105 10.75 -6.35 -5.03
C GLY A 105 12.04 -6.85 -4.38
N LEU A 106 12.25 -6.50 -3.11
CA LEU A 106 13.45 -6.89 -2.36
C LEU A 106 13.65 -8.42 -2.27
N SER A 107 12.56 -9.19 -2.35
CA SER A 107 12.58 -10.67 -2.40
C SER A 107 12.94 -11.27 -3.76
N GLY A 108 13.15 -10.45 -4.80
CA GLY A 108 13.41 -10.90 -6.17
C GLY A 108 12.18 -11.24 -7.02
N PHE A 109 10.96 -11.16 -6.46
CA PHE A 109 9.71 -11.36 -7.21
C PHE A 109 9.17 -10.04 -7.74
N LYS A 110 8.44 -10.09 -8.86
CA LYS A 110 7.80 -8.90 -9.42
C LYS A 110 6.66 -8.41 -8.53
N VAL A 111 6.68 -7.13 -8.20
CA VAL A 111 5.62 -6.43 -7.46
C VAL A 111 5.07 -5.28 -8.28
N PHE A 112 3.80 -4.96 -8.09
CA PHE A 112 3.22 -3.72 -8.60
C PHE A 112 3.51 -2.60 -7.61
N ARG A 113 3.97 -1.46 -8.10
CA ARG A 113 4.18 -0.24 -7.32
C ARG A 113 3.29 0.86 -7.84
N PHE A 114 2.75 1.65 -6.92
CA PHE A 114 1.81 2.73 -7.19
C PHE A 114 2.32 4.02 -6.54
N ALA A 115 2.49 5.08 -7.33
CA ALA A 115 2.83 6.39 -6.77
C ALA A 115 1.57 7.14 -6.37
N PHE A 116 1.51 7.56 -5.11
CA PHE A 116 0.44 8.39 -4.57
C PHE A 116 0.93 9.82 -4.35
N LYS A 117 0.04 10.78 -4.60
CA LYS A 117 0.23 12.19 -4.30
C LYS A 117 -0.95 12.73 -3.50
N ARG A 118 -0.69 13.48 -2.44
CA ARG A 118 -1.73 14.08 -1.61
C ARG A 118 -2.48 15.15 -2.39
N VAL A 119 -3.79 15.20 -2.21
CA VAL A 119 -4.63 16.28 -2.76
C VAL A 119 -4.35 17.57 -2.00
N ASP A 120 -4.21 18.67 -2.74
CA ASP A 120 -3.93 20.00 -2.18
C ASP A 120 -5.10 20.56 -1.35
N GLY A 121 -4.85 21.55 -0.51
CA GLY A 121 -5.89 22.24 0.28
C GLY A 121 -6.38 21.51 1.53
N GLN A 122 -5.75 20.39 1.89
CA GLN A 122 -6.00 19.68 3.14
C GLN A 122 -4.99 20.11 4.23
N VAL A 123 -5.39 20.03 5.51
CA VAL A 123 -4.52 20.30 6.66
C VAL A 123 -3.18 19.56 6.55
N ASP A 124 -2.10 20.17 6.98
CA ASP A 124 -0.76 19.57 6.95
C ASP A 124 -0.70 18.25 7.71
N LEU A 125 0.18 17.36 7.23
CA LEU A 125 0.41 16.08 7.89
C LEU A 125 1.21 16.31 9.18
N PRO A 126 0.79 15.70 10.31
CA PRO A 126 1.62 15.69 11.51
C PRO A 126 2.90 14.88 11.23
N GLN A 127 4.01 15.37 11.77
CA GLN A 127 5.32 14.68 11.77
C GLN A 127 5.72 14.47 13.23
N ILE A 128 6.17 13.27 13.56
CA ILE A 128 6.66 12.88 14.88
C ILE A 128 8.17 12.66 14.80
#